data_AF-A0A7D9LWY4-F1
#
_entry.id   AF-A0A7D9LWY4-F1
#
_cell.length_a   1.000
_cell.length_b   1.000
_cell.length_c   1.000
_cell.angle_alpha   90.00
_cell.angle_beta   90.00
_cell.angle_gamma   90.00
#
_symmetry.space_group_name_H-M   'P 1'
#
loop_
_entity.id
_entity.type
_entity.pdbx_description
1 polymer ?
#
loop_
_entity_poly.entity_id
_entity_poly.type
_entity_poly.pdbx_seq_one_letter_code
_entity_poly.pdbx_strand_id
1 'polypeptide(L)'
;MTLLIRICLGESIPIRLFLAGYDLTPTFKDVNKKFSVRYYLNLVLIDEEERRYFKQQEITLWRKGEFKRRQHPVLVTDMDSEKKE
;
A
#
# COMPACT_ATOMS: atom_id res chain seq x y z
N MET A 1 -2.04 4.08 3.45
CA MET A 1 -2.71 3.07 4.30
C MET A 1 -3.54 3.81 5.33
N THR A 2 -4.86 3.63 5.30
CA THR A 2 -5.76 4.23 6.30
C THR A 2 -6.00 3.20 7.40
N LEU A 3 -5.73 3.58 8.64
CA LEU A 3 -5.93 2.76 9.82
C LEU A 3 -6.97 3.44 10.72
N LEU A 4 -7.78 2.65 11.42
CA LEU A 4 -8.73 3.15 12.40
C LEU A 4 -8.36 2.53 13.75
N ILE A 5 -7.94 3.37 14.70
CA ILE A 5 -7.70 2.93 16.08
C ILE A 5 -8.97 3.10 16.88
N ARG A 6 -9.42 2.03 17.54
CA ARG A 6 -10.51 2.08 18.53
C ARG A 6 -9.87 2.12 19.92
N ILE A 7 -10.15 3.17 20.68
CA ILE A 7 -9.59 3.41 22.01
C ILE A 7 -10.64 3.16 23.10
N CYS A 8 -11.83 3.75 22.96
CA CYS A 8 -12.95 3.59 23.88
C CYS A 8 -14.19 3.09 23.11
N LEU A 9 -15.19 2.56 23.81
CA LEU A 9 -16.42 2.03 23.20
C LEU A 9 -17.14 3.16 22.43
N GLY A 10 -17.05 3.13 21.09
CA GLY A 10 -17.65 4.14 20.21
C GLY A 10 -16.68 5.21 19.70
N GLU A 11 -15.48 5.32 20.25
CA GLU A 11 -14.47 6.30 19.82
C GLU A 11 -13.48 5.66 18.84
N SER A 12 -13.35 6.28 17.66
CA SER A 12 -12.44 5.82 16.62
C SER A 12 -11.61 6.96 16.07
N ILE A 13 -10.28 6.83 16.13
CA ILE A 13 -9.34 7.82 15.61
C ILE A 13 -8.90 7.38 14.20
N PRO A 14 -9.19 8.16 13.15
CA PRO A 14 -8.70 7.87 11.81
C PRO A 14 -7.23 8.27 11.69
N ILE A 15 -6.41 7.37 11.17
CA ILE A 15 -4.98 7.59 10.93
C ILE A 15 -4.69 7.33 9.46
N ARG A 16 -3.98 8.26 8.81
CA ARG A 16 -3.53 8.11 7.43
C ARG A 16 -2.00 8.05 7.38
N LEU A 17 -1.48 6.90 6.99
CA LEU A 17 -0.05 6.66 6.81
C LEU A 17 0.28 6.61 5.32
N PHE A 18 1.10 7.55 4.86
CA PHE A 18 1.57 7.57 3.47
C PHE A 18 2.84 6.73 3.35
N LEU A 19 2.73 5.58 2.67
CA LEU A 19 3.85 4.65 2.47
C LEU A 19 4.77 5.07 1.31
N ALA A 20 4.36 6.04 0.49
CA ALA A 20 5.09 6.45 -0.70
C ALA A 20 6.35 7.29 -0.41
N GLY A 21 6.46 7.90 0.77
CA GLY A 21 7.62 8.69 1.18
C GLY A 21 8.72 7.88 1.87
N TYR A 22 8.55 6.56 1.98
CA TYR A 22 9.51 5.67 2.62
C TYR A 22 10.06 4.68 1.59
N ASP A 23 11.36 4.40 1.67
CA ASP A 23 12.02 3.37 0.86
C ASP A 23 11.67 1.97 1.39
N LEU A 24 10.43 1.54 1.12
CA LEU A 24 9.89 0.25 1.55
C LEU A 24 10.11 -0.81 0.48
N THR A 25 10.46 -2.00 0.93
CA THR A 25 10.48 -3.21 0.10
C THR A 25 9.20 -4.03 0.33
N PRO A 26 8.83 -4.93 -0.60
CA PRO A 26 7.76 -5.89 -0.35
C PRO A 26 8.07 -6.76 0.86
N THR A 27 7.03 -7.32 1.49
CA THR A 27 7.21 -8.34 2.53
C THR A 27 7.76 -9.61 1.87
N PHE A 28 8.90 -10.08 2.37
CA PHE A 28 9.55 -11.30 1.91
C PHE A 28 9.43 -12.37 2.98
N LYS A 29 8.72 -13.46 2.69
CA LYS A 29 8.61 -14.61 3.59
C LYS A 29 9.51 -15.75 3.09
N ASP A 30 10.44 -16.16 3.93
CA ASP A 30 11.31 -17.33 3.75
C ASP A 30 12.01 -17.40 2.39
N VAL A 31 12.75 -16.35 2.03
CA VAL A 31 13.51 -16.33 0.77
C VAL A 31 14.65 -17.34 0.86
N ASN A 32 14.45 -18.47 0.19
CA ASN A 32 15.39 -19.59 0.14
C ASN A 32 15.90 -20.01 1.55
N LYS A 33 15.05 -19.89 2.58
CA LYS A 33 15.39 -20.13 4.01
C LYS A 33 16.57 -19.31 4.56
N LYS A 34 17.00 -18.25 3.87
CA LYS A 34 18.13 -17.41 4.29
C LYS A 34 17.69 -16.17 5.05
N PHE A 35 16.60 -15.54 4.63
CA PHE A 35 16.09 -14.33 5.27
C PHE A 35 14.59 -14.16 5.08
N SER A 36 14.00 -13.39 5.99
CA SER A 36 12.60 -12.96 5.96
C SER A 36 12.55 -11.48 6.31
N VAL A 37 11.85 -10.69 5.50
CA VAL A 37 11.60 -9.25 5.74
C VAL A 37 10.11 -9.10 6.06
N ARG A 38 9.80 -8.77 7.31
CA ARG A 38 8.43 -8.60 7.82
C ARG A 38 8.27 -7.18 8.34
N TYR A 39 7.13 -6.58 8.04
CA TYR A 39 6.79 -5.23 8.48
C TYR A 39 5.72 -5.32 9.56
N TYR A 40 5.86 -4.52 10.62
CA TYR A 40 4.92 -4.47 11.74
C TYR A 40 4.47 -3.03 11.97
N LEU A 41 3.18 -2.86 12.23
CA LEU A 41 2.64 -1.67 12.87
C LEU A 41 2.72 -1.87 14.37
N ASN A 42 3.50 -1.03 15.06
CA ASN A 42 3.58 -1.03 16.51
C ASN A 42 2.79 0.16 17.06
N LEU A 43 1.72 -0.13 17.78
CA LEU A 43 0.97 0.85 18.54
C LEU A 43 1.49 0.86 19.98
N VAL A 44 1.93 2.03 20.42
CA VAL A 44 2.38 2.28 21.78
C VAL A 44 1.41 3.26 22.43
N LEU A 45 0.80 2.85 23.53
CA LEU A 45 -0.05 3.70 24.36
C LEU A 45 0.68 3.94 25.69
N ILE A 46 0.74 5.19 26.11
CA ILE A 46 1.34 5.59 27.38
C ILE A 46 0.22 6.20 28.22
N ASP A 47 0.07 5.69 29.43
CA ASP A 47 -0.90 6.16 30.42
C ASP A 47 -0.29 7.24 31.34
N GLU A 48 -1.10 7.86 32.20
CA GLU A 48 -0.67 8.91 33.14
C GLU A 48 0.35 8.41 34.19
N GLU A 49 0.26 7.14 34.58
CA GLU A 49 1.24 6.47 35.45
C GLU A 49 2.50 5.99 34.70
N GLU A 50 2.77 6.51 33.50
CA GLU A 50 3.89 6.14 32.63
C GLU A 50 3.90 4.67 32.17
N ARG A 51 2.79 3.95 32.36
CA ARG A 51 2.63 2.56 31.92
C ARG A 51 2.54 2.48 30.40
N ARG A 52 3.35 1.60 29.79
CA ARG A 52 3.41 1.41 28.33
C ARG A 52 2.67 0.16 27.89
N TYR A 53 1.64 0.32 27.07
CA TYR A 53 0.92 -0.78 26.44
C TYR A 53 1.33 -0.90 24.97
N PHE A 54 1.60 -2.13 24.54
CA PHE A 54 2.09 -2.42 23.20
C PHE A 54 1.09 -3.29 22.45
N LYS A 55 0.79 -2.91 21.21
CA LYS A 55 0.06 -3.77 20.27
C LYS A 55 0.77 -3.78 18.94
N GLN A 56 1.27 -4.94 18.54
CA GLN A 56 1.89 -5.14 17.24
C GLN A 56 0.95 -5.90 16.31
N GLN A 57 0.85 -5.41 15.08
CA GLN A 57 0.12 -6.05 13.99
C GLN A 57 1.06 -6.20 12.80
N GLU A 58 1.21 -7.42 12.28
CA GLU A 58 1.96 -7.65 11.05
C GLU A 58 1.22 -7.07 9.84
N ILE A 59 1.97 -6.44 8.94
CA ILE A 59 1.47 -5.96 7.65
C ILE A 59 2.21 -6.63 6.50
N THR A 60 1.44 -7.00 5.47
CA THR A 60 1.98 -7.55 4.22
C THR A 60 2.02 -6.45 3.17
N LEU A 61 3.23 -6.01 2.83
CA LEU A 61 3.48 -5.06 1.76
C LEU A 61 3.70 -5.80 0.44
N TRP A 62 3.09 -5.31 -0.63
CA TRP A 62 3.27 -5.82 -1.98
C TRP A 62 3.53 -4.67 -2.95
N ARG A 63 4.39 -4.91 -3.94
CA ARG A 63 4.61 -3.95 -5.02
C ARG A 63 3.42 -4.02 -5.97
N LYS A 64 2.70 -2.91 -6.11
CA LYS A 64 1.66 -2.79 -7.13
C LYS A 64 2.32 -2.79 -8.50
N GLY A 65 2.03 -3.83 -9.30
CA GLY A 65 2.46 -3.87 -10.70
C GLY A 65 1.77 -2.77 -11.50
N GLU A 66 2.50 -2.14 -12.41
CA GLU A 66 1.90 -1.27 -13.40
C GLU A 66 1.16 -2.13 -14.42
N PHE A 67 -0.13 -2.36 -14.20
CA PHE A 67 -0.99 -2.75 -15.30
C PHE A 67 -1.00 -1.59 -16.29
N LYS A 68 -0.19 -1.69 -17.36
CA LYS A 68 -0.40 -0.92 -18.58
C LYS A 68 -1.84 -1.20 -18.97
N ARG A 69 -2.77 -0.28 -18.67
CA ARG A 69 -4.09 -0.30 -19.29
C ARG A 69 -3.79 -0.33 -20.78
N ARG A 70 -4.06 -1.45 -21.45
CA ARG A 70 -3.97 -1.55 -22.89
C ARG A 70 -4.92 -0.47 -23.42
N GLN A 71 -4.37 0.69 -23.77
CA GLN A 71 -5.11 1.65 -24.58
C GLN A 71 -5.34 0.90 -25.89
N HIS A 72 -6.60 0.59 -26.17
CA HIS A 72 -6.98 0.15 -27.50
C HIS A 72 -6.44 1.20 -28.49
N PRO A 73 -5.70 0.80 -29.53
CA PRO A 73 -5.41 1.71 -30.63
C PRO A 73 -6.75 2.16 -31.21
N VAL A 74 -7.05 3.45 -31.14
CA VAL A 74 -8.16 4.04 -31.89
C VAL A 74 -7.78 3.87 -33.36
N LEU A 75 -8.56 3.07 -34.10
CA LEU A 75 -8.41 2.95 -35.54
C LEU A 75 -8.78 4.30 -36.16
N VAL A 76 -7.75 5.08 -36.50
CA VAL A 76 -7.86 6.24 -37.37
C VAL A 76 -8.22 5.70 -38.75
N THR A 77 -9.51 5.75 -39.09
CA THR A 77 -9.97 5.59 -40.47
C THR A 77 -10.07 6.99 -41.05
N ASP A 78 -8.90 7.58 -41.33
CA ASP A 78 -8.84 8.80 -42.12
C ASP A 78 -8.99 8.40 -43.60
N MET A 79 -10.18 8.70 -44.09
CA MET A 79 -10.51 9.25 -45.40
C MET A 79 -9.29 9.64 -46.28
N ASP A 80 -8.71 8.69 -47.02
CA ASP A 80 -7.98 9.00 -48.26
C ASP A 80 -8.85 8.60 -49.45
N SER A 81 -9.85 9.44 -49.72
CA SER A 81 -10.45 9.55 -51.05
C SER A 81 -9.79 10.73 -51.75
N GLU A 82 -8.81 10.48 -52.62
CA GLU A 82 -8.76 11.01 -54.01
C GLU A 82 -7.37 10.83 -54.68
N LYS A 83 -7.45 10.45 -55.96
CA LYS A 83 -6.47 10.64 -57.07
C LYS A 83 -5.23 9.75 -57.00
N LYS A 84 -4.78 9.04 -58.05
CA LYS A 84 -4.84 9.07 -59.53
C LYS A 84 -4.51 7.61 -59.94
N GLU A 85 -4.93 6.99 -61.03
CA GLU A 85 -4.98 7.33 -62.46
C GLU A 85 -5.84 6.26 -63.16
#